data_AF-A0A9P4WRK9-F1
#
_entry.id   AF-A0A9P4WRK9-F1
#
_cell.length_a   1.000
_cell.length_b   1.000
_cell.length_c   1.000
_cell.angle_alpha   90.00
_cell.angle_beta   90.00
_cell.angle_gamma   90.00
#
_symmetry.space_group_name_H-M   'P 1'
#
loop_
_entity.id
_entity.type
_entity.pdbx_description
1 polymer ?
#
loop_
_entity_poly.entity_id
_entity_poly.type
_entity_poly.pdbx_seq_one_letter_code
_entity_poly.pdbx_strand_id
1 'polypeptide(L)'
;MAYRDNDDDSSRLPEGFQRVGYDADTQVYTFKSSEGELYESAPGNRYGELWPVGQRPRYSQGDIEANNEEIERGNLESVRMMLPFMLLIVVFFVLVLRIV
;
A
#
# COMPACT_ATOMS: atom_id res chain seq x y z
N MET A 1 27.45 14.69 -3.80
CA MET A 1 27.37 13.71 -4.90
C MET A 1 25.89 13.54 -5.22
N ALA A 2 25.38 14.20 -6.25
CA ALA A 2 23.97 14.04 -6.64
C ALA A 2 23.87 12.71 -7.39
N TYR A 3 23.24 11.71 -6.78
CA TYR A 3 22.97 10.43 -7.44
C TYR A 3 21.99 10.70 -8.57
N ARG A 4 22.50 10.71 -9.80
CA ARG A 4 21.67 10.74 -10.99
C ARG A 4 21.14 9.32 -11.15
N ASP A 5 19.95 9.09 -10.60
CA ASP A 5 19.18 7.87 -10.81
C ASP A 5 18.85 7.84 -12.31
N ASN A 6 19.66 7.13 -13.10
CA ASN A 6 19.39 6.89 -14.53
C ASN A 6 18.32 5.81 -14.71
N ASP A 7 17.42 5.68 -13.73
CA ASP A 7 16.27 4.81 -13.76
C ASP A 7 15.32 5.28 -14.87
N ASP A 8 15.38 4.60 -16.01
CA ASP A 8 14.37 4.70 -17.05
C ASP A 8 13.05 4.16 -16.53
N ASP A 9 12.22 5.05 -15.98
CA ASP A 9 10.92 4.72 -15.41
C ASP A 9 9.83 4.49 -16.47
N SER A 10 10.15 4.62 -17.77
CA SER A 10 9.17 4.49 -18.86
C SER A 10 8.42 3.15 -18.84
N SER A 11 9.05 2.09 -18.36
CA SER A 11 8.43 0.76 -18.19
C SER A 11 7.47 0.64 -17.01
N ARG A 12 7.51 1.61 -16.07
CA ARG A 12 6.74 1.60 -14.80
C ARG A 12 5.67 2.69 -14.77
N LEU A 13 5.84 3.71 -15.59
CA LEU A 13 4.94 4.86 -15.69
C LEU A 13 3.98 4.70 -16.86
N PRO A 14 2.80 5.35 -16.80
CA PRO A 14 1.96 5.52 -17.96
C PRO A 14 2.73 6.17 -19.12
N GLU A 15 2.32 5.87 -20.36
CA GLU A 15 2.99 6.40 -21.54
C GLU A 15 3.05 7.94 -21.51
N GLY A 16 4.23 8.50 -21.78
CA GLY A 16 4.45 9.95 -21.79
C GLY A 16 4.61 10.60 -20.42
N PHE A 17 4.52 9.84 -19.31
CA PHE A 17 4.83 10.37 -17.99
C PHE A 17 6.32 10.31 -17.69
N GLN A 18 6.82 11.39 -17.09
CA GLN A 18 8.20 11.48 -16.64
C GLN A 18 8.27 11.98 -15.20
N ARG A 19 9.08 11.33 -14.36
CA ARG A 19 9.39 11.83 -13.02
C ARG A 19 10.27 13.06 -13.12
N VAL A 20 9.87 14.15 -12.47
CA VAL A 20 10.55 15.45 -12.55
C VAL A 20 11.03 15.98 -11.20
N GLY A 21 10.56 15.42 -10.08
CA GLY A 21 10.94 15.90 -8.75
C GLY A 21 10.65 14.91 -7.63
N TYR A 22 11.23 15.22 -6.47
CA TYR A 22 10.99 14.54 -5.21
C TYR A 22 11.06 15.55 -4.07
N ASP A 23 10.01 15.60 -3.25
CA ASP A 23 9.99 16.34 -1.98
C ASP A 23 10.32 15.37 -0.85
N ALA A 24 11.46 15.59 -0.19
CA ALA A 24 11.95 14.72 0.87
C ALA A 24 11.18 14.88 2.19
N ASP A 25 10.58 16.05 2.44
CA ASP A 25 9.86 16.34 3.68
C ASP A 25 8.49 15.66 3.66
N THR A 26 7.82 15.68 2.51
CA THR A 26 6.51 15.02 2.32
C THR A 26 6.63 13.61 1.74
N GLN A 27 7.83 13.21 1.31
CA GLN A 27 8.12 11.95 0.62
C GLN A 27 7.29 11.75 -0.65
N VAL A 28 6.95 12.83 -1.36
CA VAL A 28 6.12 12.80 -2.57
C VAL A 28 6.98 12.96 -3.81
N TYR A 29 6.71 12.15 -4.84
CA TYR A 29 7.30 12.31 -6.16
C TYR A 29 6.38 13.12 -7.07
N THR A 30 6.97 14.00 -7.88
CA THR A 30 6.26 14.78 -8.89
C THR A 30 6.55 14.23 -10.28
N PHE A 31 5.50 14.09 -11.08
CA PHE A 31 5.53 13.61 -12.45
C PHE A 31 4.93 14.65 -13.38
N LYS A 32 5.39 14.65 -14.62
CA LYS A 32 4.86 15.48 -15.70
C LYS A 32 4.28 14.57 -16.78
N SER A 33 3.05 14.82 -17.20
CA SER A 33 2.40 14.13 -18.31
C SER A 33 2.96 14.60 -19.66
N SER A 34 2.60 13.90 -20.74
CA SER A 34 2.92 14.29 -22.12
C SER A 34 2.35 15.65 -22.50
N GLU A 35 1.18 16.00 -21.94
CA GLU A 35 0.50 17.29 -22.13
C GLU A 35 1.09 18.40 -21.24
N GLY A 36 1.96 18.03 -20.30
CA GLY A 36 2.68 18.95 -19.42
C GLY A 36 2.01 19.22 -18.08
N GLU A 37 0.91 18.54 -17.78
CA GLU A 37 0.24 18.57 -16.49
C GLU A 37 1.09 17.89 -15.41
N LEU A 38 0.94 18.33 -14.17
CA LEU A 38 1.70 17.81 -13.03
C LEU A 38 0.86 16.86 -12.20
N TYR A 39 1.49 15.77 -11.80
CA TYR A 39 0.92 14.72 -10.97
C TYR A 39 1.82 14.41 -9.78
N GLU A 40 1.23 13.93 -8.70
CA GLU A 40 1.88 13.59 -7.44
C GLU A 40 1.59 12.13 -7.07
N SER A 41 2.58 11.47 -6.48
CA SER A 41 2.39 10.17 -5.84
C SER A 41 1.83 10.31 -4.42
N ALA A 42 1.47 9.16 -3.83
CA ALA A 42 1.29 9.07 -2.40
C ALA A 42 2.66 9.21 -1.67
N PRO A 43 2.67 9.68 -0.41
CA PRO A 43 3.88 9.76 0.40
C PRO A 43 4.56 8.39 0.51
N GLY A 44 5.87 8.34 0.30
CA GLY A 44 6.67 7.12 0.33
C GLY A 44 6.54 6.22 -0.89
N ASN A 45 5.56 6.46 -1.77
CA ASN A 45 5.36 5.66 -2.98
C ASN A 45 6.15 6.24 -4.15
N ARG A 46 7.21 5.54 -4.58
CA ARG A 46 7.96 5.88 -5.81
C ARG A 46 7.14 5.60 -7.07
N TYR A 47 6.35 4.55 -7.05
CA TYR A 47 5.42 4.16 -8.13
C TYR A 47 4.09 3.77 -7.50
N GLY A 48 2.99 4.02 -8.20
CA GLY A 48 1.64 3.76 -7.70
C GLY A 48 0.61 4.63 -8.41
N GLU A 49 -0.52 4.85 -7.76
CA GLU A 49 -1.54 5.76 -8.26
C GLU A 49 -1.00 7.21 -8.25
N LEU A 50 -1.33 7.93 -9.32
CA LEU A 50 -0.91 9.30 -9.56
C LEU A 50 -2.15 10.19 -9.55
N TRP A 51 -2.10 11.29 -8.80
CA TRP A 51 -3.17 12.27 -8.76
C TRP A 51 -2.67 13.59 -9.34
N PRO A 52 -3.51 14.35 -10.07
CA PRO A 52 -3.16 15.72 -10.40
C PRO A 52 -2.79 16.49 -9.13
N VAL A 53 -1.78 17.37 -9.21
CA VAL A 53 -1.31 18.15 -8.05
C VAL A 53 -2.49 18.79 -7.32
N GLY A 54 -2.58 18.53 -6.02
CA GLY A 54 -3.64 19.06 -5.15
C GLY A 54 -5.02 18.38 -5.26
N GLN A 55 -5.22 17.44 -6.19
CA GLN A 55 -6.46 16.67 -6.33
C GLN A 55 -6.44 15.31 -5.62
N ARG A 56 -5.39 15.02 -4.84
CA ARG A 56 -5.33 13.78 -4.07
C ARG A 56 -6.53 13.69 -3.11
N PRO A 57 -7.22 12.54 -3.06
CA PRO A 57 -8.27 12.31 -2.08
C PRO A 57 -7.75 12.59 -0.67
N ARG A 58 -8.46 13.44 0.06
CA ARG A 58 -8.28 13.60 1.50
C ARG A 58 -9.31 12.71 2.16
N TYR A 59 -8.88 11.53 2.59
CA TYR A 59 -9.73 10.65 3.38
C TYR A 59 -10.09 11.37 4.68
N SER A 60 -11.39 11.48 4.96
CA SER A 60 -11.84 11.97 6.27
C SER A 60 -11.55 10.93 7.34
N GLN A 61 -11.57 11.32 8.62
CA GLN A 61 -11.46 10.36 9.71
C GLN A 61 -12.55 9.28 9.62
N GLY A 62 -13.78 9.65 9.23
CA GLY A 62 -14.87 8.69 9.04
C GLY A 62 -14.61 7.68 7.93
N ASP A 63 -13.97 8.08 6.82
CA ASP A 63 -13.59 7.16 5.74
C ASP A 63 -12.53 6.15 6.21
N ILE A 64 -11.57 6.62 7.02
CA ILE A 64 -10.51 5.77 7.59
C ILE A 64 -11.09 4.77 8.58
N GLU A 65 -11.98 5.22 9.46
CA GLU A 65 -12.68 4.36 10.43
C GLU A 65 -13.52 3.29 9.74
N ALA A 66 -14.32 3.67 8.73
CA ALA A 66 -15.12 2.72 7.96
C ALA A 66 -14.25 1.67 7.25
N ASN A 67 -13.13 2.08 6.66
CA ASN A 67 -12.19 1.14 6.04
C ASN A 67 -11.57 0.18 7.08
N ASN A 68 -11.22 0.68 8.27
CA ASN A 68 -10.68 -0.16 9.34
C ASN A 68 -11.72 -1.18 9.84
N GLU A 69 -12.98 -0.78 9.99
CA GLU A 69 -14.07 -1.70 10.37
C GLU A 69 -14.23 -2.86 9.36
N GLU A 70 -14.16 -2.56 8.06
CA GLU A 70 -14.25 -3.57 7.01
C GLU A 70 -13.05 -4.54 7.04
N ILE A 71 -11.83 -4.03 7.28
CA ILE A 71 -10.63 -4.86 7.47
C ILE A 71 -10.79 -5.77 8.70
N GLU A 72 -11.27 -5.24 9.81
CA GLU A 72 -11.48 -6.01 11.04
C GLU A 72 -12.50 -7.14 10.84
N ARG A 73 -13.62 -6.86 10.15
CA ARG A 73 -14.62 -7.87 9.80
C ARG A 73 -14.00 -8.99 8.97
N GLY A 74 -13.26 -8.65 7.91
CA GLY A 74 -12.59 -9.65 7.06
C GLY A 74 -11.56 -10.49 7.83
N ASN A 75 -10.86 -9.89 8.80
CA ASN A 75 -9.92 -10.62 9.66
C ASN A 75 -10.65 -11.62 10.57
N LEU A 76 -11.77 -11.23 11.19
CA LEU A 76 -12.59 -12.11 12.02
C LEU A 76 -13.14 -13.30 11.22
N GLU A 77 -13.60 -13.07 9.99
CA GLU A 77 -14.05 -14.15 9.10
C GLU A 77 -12.93 -15.11 8.75
N SER A 78 -11.74 -14.58 8.45
CA SER A 78 -10.54 -15.38 8.19
C SER A 78 -10.16 -16.25 9.39
N VAL A 79 -10.15 -15.67 10.60
CA VAL A 79 -9.92 -16.42 11.86
C VAL A 79 -10.94 -17.53 12.01
N ARG A 80 -12.22 -17.26 11.76
CA ARG A 80 -13.29 -18.26 11.86
C ARG A 80 -13.08 -19.45 10.92
N MET A 81 -12.63 -19.21 9.69
CA MET A 81 -12.29 -20.28 8.75
C MET A 81 -11.07 -21.11 9.20
N MET A 82 -10.13 -20.49 9.93
CA MET A 82 -8.95 -21.16 10.48
C MET A 82 -9.21 -21.93 11.78
N LEU A 83 -10.27 -21.61 12.53
CA LEU A 83 -10.62 -22.26 13.80
C LEU A 83 -10.59 -23.81 13.77
N PRO A 84 -11.19 -24.53 12.78
CA PRO A 84 -11.14 -25.99 12.79
C PRO A 84 -9.71 -26.54 12.72
N PHE A 85 -8.82 -25.91 11.96
CA PHE A 85 -7.41 -26.31 11.89
C PHE A 85 -6.66 -26.00 13.18
N MET A 86 -6.91 -24.83 13.78
CA MET A 86 -6.34 -24.50 15.09
C MET A 86 -6.75 -25.49 16.17
N LEU A 87 -8.01 -25.93 16.18
CA LEU A 87 -8.48 -26.94 17.12
C LEU A 87 -7.76 -28.28 16.94
N LEU A 88 -7.55 -28.73 15.70
CA LEU A 88 -6.77 -29.95 15.43
C LEU A 88 -5.33 -29.83 15.95
N ILE A 89 -4.68 -28.68 15.72
CA ILE A 89 -3.32 -28.40 16.19
C ILE A 89 -3.27 -28.43 17.73
N VAL A 90 -4.21 -27.76 18.40
CA VAL A 90 -4.27 -27.74 19.87
C VAL A 90 -4.52 -29.15 20.43
N VAL A 91 -5.46 -29.90 19.86
CA VAL A 91 -5.74 -31.28 20.28
C VAL A 91 -4.51 -32.17 20.08
N PHE A 92 -3.82 -32.04 18.94
CA PHE A 92 -2.58 -32.76 18.66
C PHE A 92 -1.50 -32.46 19.72
N PHE A 93 -1.27 -31.19 20.05
CA PHE A 93 -0.30 -30.83 21.08
C PHE A 93 -0.67 -31.35 22.46
N VAL A 94 -1.95 -31.29 22.84
CA VAL A 94 -2.44 -31.86 24.10
C VAL A 94 -2.18 -33.37 24.15
N LEU A 95 -2.43 -34.09 23.05
CA LEU A 95 -2.16 -35.52 22.97
C LEU A 95 -0.67 -35.83 23.10
N VAL A 96 0.20 -35.10 22.40
CA VAL A 96 1.65 -35.28 22.48
C VAL A 96 2.17 -35.02 23.91
N LEU A 97 1.75 -33.92 24.54
CA LEU A 97 2.13 -33.58 25.91
C LEU A 97 1.59 -34.54 26.96
N ARG A 98 0.57 -35.34 26.63
CA ARG A 98 0.04 -36.39 27.52
C ARG A 98 0.74 -37.73 27.33
N ILE A 99 1.39 -37.95 26.19
CA ILE A 99 2.08 -39.21 25.84
C ILE A 99 3.55 -39.18 26.26
N VAL A 100 4.18 -38.01 26.25
CA VAL A 100 5.52 -37.75 26.81
C VAL A 100 5.44 -37.62 28.32
#